data_AF-A0A0R3U7Z4-F1
#
_entry.id   AF-A0A0R3U7Z4-F1
#
_cell.length_a   1.000
_cell.length_b   1.000
_cell.length_c   1.000
_cell.angle_alpha   90.00
_cell.angle_beta   90.00
_cell.angle_gamma   90.00
#
_symmetry.space_group_name_H-M   'P 1'
#
loop_
_entity.id
_entity.type
_entity.pdbx_description
1 polymer ?
#
loop_
_entity_poly.entity_id
_entity_poly.type
_entity_poly.pdbx_seq_one_letter_code
_entity_poly.pdbx_strand_id
1 'polypeptide(L)'
;MDNFTIIPIYVGFIEYNNLSWFAMKLMPYFKDSSNLFIFSLSLTHWGKMELLCERLMLFIGSIYDFTKLDESKPTVLDTIKEYDMCAIEALKTLTFKAFDLQICLAKTPMPDFPTWAIFLKLTQTLLDEEEYRCRQLPDEEFFKSYQEVAELVVHGQSWSLPTLTKERSSISFVSASLRRYFKKCWPEPPVPATPQSKSCP
;
A
#
# COMPACT_ATOMS: atom_id res chain seq x y z
N MET A 1 -13.66 -7.67 -27.20
CA MET A 1 -13.26 -8.05 -25.83
C MET A 1 -11.76 -8.00 -25.83
N ASP A 2 -11.18 -7.10 -25.05
CA ASP A 2 -9.74 -7.06 -24.92
C ASP A 2 -9.31 -8.28 -24.11
N ASN A 3 -8.47 -9.12 -24.72
CA ASN A 3 -7.93 -10.29 -24.05
C ASN A 3 -6.82 -9.83 -23.11
N PHE A 4 -7.02 -9.98 -21.79
CA PHE A 4 -5.98 -9.77 -20.80
C PHE A 4 -5.44 -11.11 -20.30
N THR A 5 -4.17 -11.12 -19.90
CA THR A 5 -3.51 -12.30 -19.31
C THR A 5 -3.18 -11.99 -17.85
N ILE A 6 -3.43 -12.96 -16.96
CA ILE A 6 -3.10 -12.83 -15.54
C ILE A 6 -1.82 -13.62 -15.26
N ILE A 7 -0.86 -12.98 -14.58
CA ILE A 7 0.39 -13.61 -14.12
C ILE A 7 0.40 -13.59 -12.59
N PRO A 8 0.01 -14.70 -11.91
CA PRO A 8 0.04 -14.76 -10.46
C PRO A 8 1.49 -14.89 -9.97
N ILE A 9 1.87 -14.04 -9.00
CA ILE A 9 3.18 -14.11 -8.34
C ILE A 9 2.93 -14.35 -6.85
N TYR A 10 3.29 -15.54 -6.37
CA TYR A 10 3.31 -15.83 -4.95
C TYR A 10 4.60 -15.29 -4.34
N VAL A 11 4.46 -14.35 -3.40
CA VAL A 11 5.59 -13.79 -2.65
C VAL A 11 5.65 -14.50 -1.30
N GLY A 12 6.61 -15.43 -1.17
CA GLY A 12 6.93 -16.06 0.10
C GLY A 12 7.85 -15.19 0.97
N PHE A 13 8.54 -15.82 1.91
CA PHE A 13 9.58 -15.15 2.67
C PHE A 13 10.74 -14.71 1.76
N ILE A 14 11.10 -13.44 1.85
CA ILE A 14 12.29 -12.88 1.19
C ILE A 14 13.07 -12.14 2.27
N GLU A 15 14.34 -12.48 2.42
CA GLU A 15 15.24 -11.77 3.32
C GLU A 15 15.31 -10.28 2.94
N TYR A 16 15.39 -9.40 3.94
CA TYR A 16 15.37 -7.95 3.75
C TYR A 16 16.38 -7.47 2.69
N ASN A 17 17.60 -8.01 2.71
CA ASN A 17 18.68 -7.66 1.78
C ASN A 17 18.38 -8.04 0.31
N ASN A 18 17.48 -9.00 0.09
CA ASN A 18 17.12 -9.51 -1.23
C ASN A 18 15.87 -8.83 -1.82
N LEU A 19 15.09 -8.10 -1.01
CA LEU A 19 13.85 -7.44 -1.44
C LEU A 19 14.08 -6.48 -2.61
N SER A 20 15.10 -5.64 -2.51
CA SER A 20 15.45 -4.68 -3.56
C SER A 20 15.80 -5.39 -4.86
N TRP A 21 16.66 -6.42 -4.79
CA TRP A 21 17.05 -7.20 -5.96
C TRP A 21 15.84 -7.87 -6.63
N PHE A 22 14.95 -8.49 -5.84
CA PHE A 22 13.75 -9.12 -6.36
C PHE A 22 12.80 -8.10 -7.00
N ALA A 23 12.55 -6.97 -6.33
CA ALA A 23 11.72 -5.90 -6.86
C ALA A 23 12.26 -5.41 -8.22
N MET A 24 13.58 -5.20 -8.35
CA MET A 24 14.16 -4.73 -9.59
C MET A 24 14.04 -5.72 -10.77
N LYS A 25 13.85 -7.03 -10.51
CA LYS A 25 13.52 -7.99 -11.57
C LYS A 25 12.12 -7.78 -12.17
N LEU A 26 11.20 -7.21 -11.39
CA LEU A 26 9.84 -6.90 -11.83
C LEU A 26 9.73 -5.53 -12.51
N MET A 27 10.75 -4.67 -12.37
CA MET A 27 10.75 -3.30 -12.87
C MET A 27 10.41 -3.15 -14.37
N PRO A 28 10.94 -3.97 -15.29
CA PRO A 28 10.61 -3.85 -16.72
C PRO A 28 9.11 -4.02 -16.98
N TYR A 29 8.47 -4.97 -16.29
CA TYR A 29 7.03 -5.19 -16.40
C TYR A 29 6.23 -4.09 -15.71
N PHE A 30 6.74 -3.57 -14.60
CA PHE A 30 6.11 -2.49 -13.84
C PHE A 30 6.06 -1.17 -14.61
N LYS A 31 7.11 -0.87 -15.38
CA LYS A 31 7.20 0.33 -16.23
C LYS A 31 6.25 0.26 -17.43
N ASP A 32 6.04 -0.91 -17.99
CA ASP A 32 5.17 -1.11 -19.14
C ASP A 32 3.72 -0.67 -18.83
N SER A 33 3.19 0.28 -19.61
CA SER A 33 1.85 0.86 -19.43
C SER A 33 0.72 -0.09 -19.81
N SER A 34 1.02 -1.18 -20.51
CA SER A 34 0.05 -2.23 -20.81
C SER A 34 -0.20 -3.17 -19.62
N ASN A 35 0.67 -3.12 -18.60
CA ASN A 35 0.57 -3.96 -17.41
C ASN A 35 -0.13 -3.24 -16.26
N LEU A 36 -0.97 -4.00 -15.55
CA LEU A 36 -1.56 -3.59 -14.27
C LEU A 36 -1.00 -4.49 -13.16
N PHE A 37 -0.35 -3.87 -12.17
CA PHE A 37 0.07 -4.55 -10.97
C PHE A 37 -1.02 -4.43 -9.90
N ILE A 38 -1.54 -5.58 -9.47
CA ILE A 38 -2.48 -5.68 -8.36
C ILE A 38 -1.73 -6.33 -7.20
N PHE A 39 -1.69 -5.63 -6.07
CA PHE A 39 -1.09 -6.12 -4.84
C PHE A 39 -2.22 -6.56 -3.92
N SER A 40 -2.27 -7.86 -3.63
CA SER A 40 -3.18 -8.46 -2.66
C SER A 40 -2.43 -8.70 -1.37
N LEU A 41 -2.89 -8.06 -0.29
CA LEU A 41 -2.07 -7.85 0.89
C LEU A 41 -2.92 -8.03 2.14
N SER A 42 -2.29 -8.48 3.22
CA SER A 42 -2.83 -8.38 4.56
C SER A 42 -2.22 -7.20 5.32
N LEU A 43 -3.04 -6.59 6.18
CA LEU A 43 -2.66 -5.46 7.03
C LEU A 43 -2.55 -5.94 8.48
N THR A 44 -3.51 -5.58 9.34
CA THR A 44 -3.50 -5.98 10.75
C THR A 44 -3.87 -7.46 10.89
N HIS A 45 -3.00 -8.21 11.57
CA HIS A 45 -3.30 -9.53 12.09
C HIS A 45 -3.59 -9.39 13.59
N TRP A 46 -4.87 -9.45 13.96
CA TRP A 46 -5.34 -9.20 15.32
C TRP A 46 -5.65 -10.50 16.04
N GLY A 47 -5.35 -10.53 17.34
CA GLY A 47 -5.72 -11.62 18.25
C GLY A 47 -4.55 -12.54 18.59
N LYS A 48 -4.85 -13.54 19.41
CA LYS A 48 -3.93 -14.63 19.71
C LYS A 48 -4.30 -15.80 18.82
N MET A 49 -3.57 -15.99 17.73
CA MET A 49 -3.70 -17.22 16.96
C MET A 49 -2.86 -18.29 17.64
N GLU A 50 -3.52 -19.11 18.45
CA GLU A 50 -2.90 -20.21 19.17
C GLU A 50 -2.59 -21.33 18.17
N LEU A 51 -1.31 -21.67 18.02
CA LEU A 51 -0.92 -22.90 17.36
C LEU A 51 -1.12 -24.04 18.35
N LEU A 52 -2.17 -24.83 18.11
CA LEU A 52 -2.38 -26.11 18.77
C LEU A 52 -1.68 -27.20 17.96
N CYS A 53 -0.68 -27.85 18.54
CA CYS A 53 -0.21 -29.12 18.00
C CYS A 53 -1.25 -30.20 18.34
N GLU A 54 -2.14 -30.52 17.40
CA GLU A 54 -3.24 -31.50 17.61
C GLU A 54 -2.75 -32.86 18.13
N ARG A 55 -1.50 -33.25 17.83
CA ARG A 55 -0.89 -34.50 18.32
C ARG A 55 -0.40 -34.46 19.77
N LEU A 56 -0.15 -33.28 20.34
CA LEU A 56 0.49 -33.15 21.65
C LEU A 56 -0.35 -32.36 22.65
N MET A 57 -1.46 -31.71 22.24
CA MET A 57 -2.25 -30.81 23.10
C MET A 57 -1.38 -29.75 23.81
N LEU A 58 -0.22 -29.43 23.24
CA LEU A 58 0.71 -28.45 23.79
C LEU A 58 0.53 -27.13 23.04
N PHE A 59 0.39 -26.05 23.80
CA PHE A 59 0.49 -24.69 23.30
C PHE A 59 1.91 -24.43 22.84
N ILE A 60 2.11 -24.18 21.54
CA ILE A 60 3.45 -23.94 20.96
C ILE A 60 3.70 -22.48 20.57
N GLY A 61 2.72 -21.58 20.75
CA GLY A 61 2.90 -20.14 20.57
C GLY A 61 1.65 -19.40 20.07
N SER A 62 1.72 -18.07 20.15
CA SER A 62 0.77 -17.12 19.53
C SER A 62 1.43 -16.54 18.28
N ILE A 63 0.84 -16.71 17.09
CA ILE A 63 1.47 -16.28 15.82
C ILE A 63 1.46 -14.75 15.66
N TYR A 64 0.38 -14.09 16.09
CA TYR A 64 0.21 -12.65 15.90
C TYR A 64 0.54 -11.84 17.16
N ASP A 65 0.18 -12.36 18.33
CA ASP A 65 0.28 -11.72 19.65
C ASP A 65 0.01 -10.20 19.69
N PHE A 66 -0.90 -9.75 18.82
CA PHE A 66 -1.26 -8.34 18.70
C PHE A 66 -2.71 -8.15 19.10
N THR A 67 -2.89 -7.70 20.34
CA THR A 67 -4.20 -7.48 20.97
C THR A 67 -4.34 -6.06 21.51
N LYS A 68 -3.56 -5.11 20.99
CA LYS A 68 -3.60 -3.72 21.44
C LYS A 68 -4.95 -3.10 21.07
N LEU A 69 -5.70 -2.68 22.09
CA LEU A 69 -7.02 -2.06 21.93
C LEU A 69 -6.91 -0.54 22.08
N ASP A 70 -7.72 0.18 21.32
CA ASP A 70 -8.07 1.56 21.62
C ASP A 70 -9.40 1.53 22.37
N GLU A 71 -9.34 1.73 23.69
CA GLU A 71 -10.51 1.72 24.59
C GLU A 71 -11.52 2.84 24.28
N SER A 72 -11.16 3.82 23.44
CA SER A 72 -12.09 4.83 22.95
C SER A 72 -13.02 4.32 21.82
N LYS A 73 -12.72 3.16 21.22
CA LYS A 73 -13.50 2.58 20.13
C LYS A 73 -14.59 1.62 20.64
N PRO A 74 -15.75 1.56 19.98
CA PRO A 74 -16.87 0.76 20.45
C PRO A 74 -16.68 -0.74 20.24
N THR A 75 -15.87 -1.16 19.27
CA THR A 75 -15.58 -2.58 19.00
C THR A 75 -14.11 -2.83 18.71
N VAL A 76 -13.68 -4.09 18.88
CA VAL A 76 -12.34 -4.54 18.47
C VAL A 76 -12.11 -4.29 16.97
N LEU A 77 -13.13 -4.51 16.14
CA LEU A 77 -13.04 -4.28 14.71
C LEU A 77 -12.80 -2.80 14.39
N ASP A 78 -13.37 -1.87 15.15
CA ASP A 78 -13.16 -0.44 14.92
C ASP A 78 -11.73 0.00 15.30
N THR A 79 -11.13 -0.63 16.32
CA THR A 79 -9.70 -0.48 16.57
C THR A 79 -8.86 -0.99 15.39
N ILE A 80 -9.17 -2.18 14.86
CA ILE A 80 -8.43 -2.76 13.72
C ILE A 80 -8.53 -1.86 12.49
N LYS A 81 -9.74 -1.36 12.19
CA LYS A 81 -9.96 -0.42 11.08
C LYS A 81 -9.09 0.82 11.20
N GLU A 82 -8.87 1.34 12.39
CA GLU A 82 -8.00 2.50 12.59
C GLU A 82 -6.53 2.19 12.30
N TYR A 83 -6.01 1.05 12.79
CA TYR A 83 -4.66 0.60 12.45
C TYR A 83 -4.50 0.41 10.93
N ASP A 84 -5.48 -0.24 10.30
CA ASP A 84 -5.50 -0.46 8.86
C ASP A 84 -5.53 0.86 8.09
N MET A 85 -6.36 1.82 8.51
CA MET A 85 -6.42 3.15 7.89
C MET A 85 -5.08 3.86 7.98
N CYS A 86 -4.42 3.86 9.15
CA CYS A 86 -3.10 4.47 9.28
C CYS A 86 -2.06 3.79 8.37
N ALA A 87 -2.10 2.47 8.23
CA ALA A 87 -1.23 1.74 7.31
C ALA A 87 -1.52 2.11 5.83
N ILE A 88 -2.79 2.16 5.44
CA ILE A 88 -3.23 2.58 4.10
C ILE A 88 -2.80 4.02 3.79
N GLU A 89 -2.96 4.95 4.73
CA GLU A 89 -2.51 6.34 4.55
C GLU A 89 -0.99 6.43 4.42
N ALA A 90 -0.24 5.63 5.18
CA ALA A 90 1.21 5.54 5.01
C ALA A 90 1.59 5.00 3.62
N LEU A 91 0.86 4.00 3.10
CA LEU A 91 1.07 3.45 1.77
C LEU A 91 0.74 4.43 0.65
N LYS A 92 -0.28 5.28 0.84
CA LYS A 92 -0.63 6.34 -0.12
C LYS A 92 0.47 7.37 -0.31
N THR A 93 1.42 7.47 0.62
CA THR A 93 2.62 8.32 0.42
C THR A 93 3.54 7.80 -0.67
N LEU A 94 3.43 6.51 -1.03
CA LEU A 94 4.30 5.82 -1.98
C LEU A 94 5.78 5.85 -1.60
N THR A 95 6.09 6.09 -0.32
CA THR A 95 7.46 6.11 0.20
C THR A 95 7.69 4.95 1.15
N PHE A 96 8.82 4.25 0.99
CA PHE A 96 9.20 3.17 1.91
C PHE A 96 9.31 3.67 3.36
N LYS A 97 9.90 4.85 3.55
CA LYS A 97 10.18 5.43 4.87
C LYS A 97 8.92 5.72 5.69
N ALA A 98 7.87 6.28 5.09
CA ALA A 98 6.64 6.57 5.84
C ALA A 98 5.94 5.28 6.27
N PHE A 99 5.93 4.27 5.40
CA PHE A 99 5.37 2.97 5.73
C PHE A 99 6.16 2.28 6.84
N ASP A 100 7.50 2.22 6.71
CA ASP A 100 8.41 1.63 7.70
C ASP A 100 8.27 2.29 9.09
N LEU A 101 8.18 3.62 9.11
CA LEU A 101 7.93 4.39 10.33
C LEU A 101 6.59 4.01 10.97
N GLN A 102 5.53 3.85 10.17
CA GLN A 102 4.22 3.43 10.67
C GLN A 102 4.28 2.01 11.27
N ILE A 103 4.98 1.07 10.64
CA ILE A 103 5.18 -0.28 11.21
C ILE A 103 5.84 -0.17 12.59
N CYS A 104 6.95 0.59 12.65
CA CYS A 104 7.74 0.75 13.86
C CYS A 104 6.96 1.40 15.01
N LEU A 105 6.15 2.43 14.70
CA LEU A 105 5.35 3.15 15.70
C LEU A 105 4.14 2.35 16.16
N ALA A 106 3.42 1.72 15.23
CA ALA A 106 2.22 0.95 15.54
C ALA A 106 2.54 -0.36 16.26
N LYS A 107 3.75 -0.92 16.04
CA LYS A 107 4.17 -2.26 16.48
C LYS A 107 3.18 -3.35 16.03
N THR A 108 2.50 -3.11 14.92
CA THR A 108 1.52 -4.04 14.34
C THR A 108 2.27 -5.10 13.54
N PRO A 109 2.03 -6.40 13.77
CA PRO A 109 2.60 -7.46 12.95
C PRO A 109 2.00 -7.38 11.54
N MET A 110 2.86 -7.10 10.55
CA MET A 110 2.48 -7.09 9.14
C MET A 110 3.28 -8.17 8.40
N PRO A 111 2.78 -9.42 8.35
CA PRO A 111 3.53 -10.55 7.82
C PRO A 111 3.78 -10.48 6.31
N ASP A 112 2.98 -9.70 5.57
CA ASP A 112 3.18 -9.48 4.12
C ASP A 112 4.19 -8.35 3.83
N PHE A 113 5.06 -8.02 4.79
CA PHE A 113 6.12 -7.02 4.62
C PHE A 113 6.90 -7.15 3.30
N PRO A 114 7.32 -8.35 2.84
CA PRO A 114 8.00 -8.48 1.55
C PRO A 114 7.20 -7.92 0.37
N THR A 115 5.89 -8.17 0.32
CA THR A 115 5.03 -7.72 -0.77
C THR A 115 4.88 -6.20 -0.77
N TRP A 116 4.69 -5.59 0.40
CA TRP A 116 4.66 -4.13 0.57
C TRP A 116 5.99 -3.48 0.19
N ALA A 117 7.10 -4.07 0.62
CA ALA A 117 8.44 -3.58 0.32
C ALA A 117 8.73 -3.61 -1.18
N ILE A 118 8.32 -4.68 -1.88
CA ILE A 118 8.43 -4.79 -3.34
C ILE A 118 7.61 -3.69 -4.02
N PHE A 119 6.34 -3.53 -3.63
CA PHE A 119 5.46 -2.49 -4.15
C PHE A 119 6.06 -1.09 -4.00
N LEU A 120 6.49 -0.74 -2.79
CA LEU A 120 7.04 0.59 -2.49
C LEU A 120 8.39 0.80 -3.18
N LYS A 121 9.24 -0.24 -3.27
CA LYS A 121 10.52 -0.14 -3.96
C LYS A 121 10.34 0.11 -5.47
N LEU A 122 9.45 -0.64 -6.10
CA LEU A 122 9.10 -0.46 -7.52
C LEU A 122 8.56 0.96 -7.77
N THR A 123 7.57 1.36 -6.97
CA THR A 123 6.91 2.66 -7.14
C THR A 123 7.88 3.81 -6.90
N GLN A 124 8.63 3.79 -5.79
CA GLN A 124 9.57 4.84 -5.46
C GLN A 124 10.67 4.95 -6.53
N THR A 125 11.20 3.82 -7.02
CA THR A 125 12.24 3.85 -8.05
C THR A 125 11.73 4.41 -9.37
N LEU A 126 10.49 4.08 -9.77
CA LEU A 126 9.84 4.68 -10.95
C LEU A 126 9.71 6.20 -10.81
N LEU A 127 9.19 6.66 -9.67
CA LEU A 127 8.94 8.09 -9.44
C LEU A 127 10.24 8.89 -9.28
N ASP A 128 11.26 8.33 -8.64
CA ASP A 128 12.58 8.94 -8.48
C ASP A 128 13.27 9.13 -9.85
N GLU A 129 13.17 8.13 -10.74
CA GLU A 129 13.71 8.22 -12.10
C GLU A 129 12.98 9.28 -12.94
N GLU A 130 11.65 9.36 -12.83
CA GLU A 130 10.84 10.35 -13.55
C GLU A 130 11.06 11.77 -13.03
N GLU A 131 11.18 11.93 -11.71
CA GLU A 131 11.56 13.20 -11.11
C GLU A 131 12.97 13.63 -11.57
N TYR A 132 13.94 12.71 -11.55
CA TYR A 132 15.29 12.98 -12.03
C TYR A 132 15.27 13.41 -13.50
N ARG A 133 14.56 12.68 -14.37
CA ARG A 133 14.39 13.02 -15.80
C ARG A 133 13.87 14.44 -15.96
N CYS A 134 12.81 14.81 -15.23
CA CYS A 134 12.22 16.14 -15.32
C CYS A 134 13.18 17.23 -14.85
N ARG A 135 13.96 16.99 -13.79
CA ARG A 135 14.94 17.96 -13.25
C ARG A 135 16.13 18.20 -14.17
N GLN A 136 16.42 17.32 -15.12
CA GLN A 136 17.48 17.51 -16.11
C GLN A 136 17.03 18.33 -17.34
N LEU A 137 15.74 18.67 -17.45
CA LEU A 137 15.22 19.45 -18.56
C LEU A 137 15.64 20.93 -18.45
N PRO A 138 15.95 21.60 -19.57
CA PRO A 138 16.05 23.06 -19.60
C PRO A 138 14.73 23.71 -19.16
N ASP A 139 14.80 24.91 -18.54
CA ASP A 139 13.63 25.63 -18.01
C ASP A 139 12.47 25.69 -19.02
N GLU A 140 12.74 26.07 -20.27
CA GLU A 140 11.72 26.18 -21.32
C GLU A 140 10.99 24.87 -21.62
N GLU A 141 11.70 23.74 -21.54
CA GLU A 141 11.14 22.41 -21.72
C GLU A 141 10.43 21.94 -20.47
N PHE A 142 10.98 22.21 -19.29
CA PHE A 142 10.37 21.88 -18.01
C PHE A 142 8.97 22.50 -17.85
N PHE A 143 8.79 23.77 -18.22
CA PHE A 143 7.49 24.46 -18.12
C PHE A 143 6.40 23.85 -19.01
N LYS A 144 6.79 23.15 -20.10
CA LYS A 144 5.86 22.53 -21.05
C LYS A 144 5.71 21.02 -20.82
N SER A 145 6.58 20.44 -20.00
CA SER A 145 6.69 18.99 -19.82
C SER A 145 5.67 18.44 -18.83
N TYR A 146 5.46 17.13 -18.95
CA TYR A 146 4.68 16.34 -18.03
C TYR A 146 5.60 15.35 -17.31
N GLN A 147 5.29 15.17 -16.02
CA GLN A 147 5.89 14.17 -15.15
C GLN A 147 4.88 13.05 -14.96
N GLU A 148 5.33 11.81 -15.09
CA GLU A 148 4.54 10.67 -14.65
C GLU A 148 4.48 10.67 -13.11
N VAL A 149 3.27 10.65 -12.58
CA VAL A 149 2.98 10.57 -11.15
C VAL A 149 2.08 9.36 -10.91
N ALA A 150 1.92 9.00 -9.65
CA ALA A 150 1.12 7.84 -9.30
C ALA A 150 0.27 8.06 -8.04
N GLU A 151 -0.83 7.33 -7.97
CA GLU A 151 -1.71 7.25 -6.81
C GLU A 151 -2.02 5.79 -6.48
N LEU A 152 -2.06 5.47 -5.19
CA LEU A 152 -2.55 4.17 -4.72
C LEU A 152 -4.08 4.14 -4.79
N VAL A 153 -4.63 3.21 -5.56
CA VAL A 153 -6.07 2.96 -5.63
C VAL A 153 -6.40 1.71 -4.81
N VAL A 154 -7.16 1.89 -3.74
CA VAL A 154 -7.68 0.79 -2.92
C VAL A 154 -9.01 0.32 -3.52
N HIS A 155 -9.04 -0.92 -4.01
CA HIS A 155 -10.22 -1.51 -4.64
C HIS A 155 -11.20 -2.08 -3.63
N GLY A 156 -10.70 -2.52 -2.48
CA GLY A 156 -11.52 -3.08 -1.42
C GLY A 156 -10.70 -3.48 -0.20
N GLN A 157 -11.40 -3.55 0.92
CA GLN A 157 -10.89 -4.02 2.20
C GLN A 157 -11.87 -5.02 2.80
N SER A 158 -11.36 -6.08 3.40
CA SER A 158 -12.18 -7.10 4.07
C SER A 158 -11.47 -7.63 5.31
N TRP A 159 -12.25 -8.21 6.22
CA TRP A 159 -11.74 -8.86 7.42
C TRP A 159 -12.24 -10.30 7.46
N SER A 160 -11.40 -11.24 7.89
CA SER A 160 -11.79 -12.65 7.97
C SER A 160 -12.97 -12.91 8.92
N LEU A 161 -13.14 -12.06 9.95
CA LEU A 161 -14.23 -12.11 10.92
C LEU A 161 -14.83 -10.71 11.17
N PRO A 162 -16.00 -10.38 10.58
CA PRO A 162 -16.65 -9.08 10.75
C PRO A 162 -17.37 -8.91 12.11
N THR A 163 -17.68 -9.99 12.81
CA THR A 163 -18.24 -9.97 14.19
C THR A 163 -17.17 -10.39 15.20
N LEU A 164 -16.17 -9.52 15.35
CA LEU A 164 -14.97 -9.81 16.14
C LEU A 164 -15.17 -9.52 17.63
N THR A 165 -14.86 -10.50 18.47
CA THR A 165 -14.79 -10.36 19.93
C THR A 165 -13.33 -10.45 20.40
N LYS A 166 -13.05 -10.19 21.69
CA LYS A 166 -11.68 -10.14 22.21
C LYS A 166 -10.98 -11.51 22.20
N GLU A 167 -11.72 -12.59 22.06
CA GLU A 167 -11.25 -13.98 22.12
C GLU A 167 -10.96 -14.58 20.74
N ARG A 168 -11.27 -13.87 19.65
CA ARG A 168 -11.19 -14.38 18.28
C ARG A 168 -10.15 -13.64 17.47
N SER A 169 -9.38 -14.36 16.66
CA SER A 169 -8.41 -13.72 15.77
C SER A 169 -9.05 -13.25 14.45
N SER A 170 -8.52 -12.18 13.87
CA SER A 170 -8.96 -11.64 12.58
C SER A 170 -7.79 -11.13 11.76
N ILE A 171 -7.87 -11.29 10.45
CA ILE A 171 -6.89 -10.78 9.49
C ILE A 171 -7.61 -9.78 8.59
N SER A 172 -7.01 -8.61 8.43
CA SER A 172 -7.43 -7.60 7.46
C SER A 172 -6.75 -7.83 6.12
N PHE A 173 -7.51 -7.75 5.04
CA PHE A 173 -7.04 -7.89 3.66
C PHE A 173 -7.39 -6.65 2.85
N VAL A 174 -6.44 -6.20 2.04
CA VAL A 174 -6.59 -5.10 1.09
C VAL A 174 -6.16 -5.56 -0.30
N SER A 175 -6.95 -5.14 -1.29
CA SER A 175 -6.54 -5.19 -2.70
C SER A 175 -6.30 -3.77 -3.19
N ALA A 176 -5.11 -3.51 -3.71
CA ALA A 176 -4.74 -2.19 -4.21
C ALA A 176 -3.96 -2.29 -5.52
N SER A 177 -4.05 -1.25 -6.33
CA SER A 177 -3.21 -1.07 -7.52
C SER A 177 -2.60 0.31 -7.54
N LEU A 178 -1.56 0.48 -8.36
CA LEU A 178 -1.02 1.79 -8.66
C LEU A 178 -1.69 2.34 -9.93
N ARG A 179 -2.35 3.49 -9.82
CA ARG A 179 -2.77 4.25 -11.01
C ARG A 179 -1.67 5.25 -11.35
N ARG A 180 -1.19 5.20 -12.59
CA ARG A 180 -0.18 6.11 -13.12
C ARG A 180 -0.83 7.10 -14.07
N TYR A 181 -0.42 8.35 -14.03
CA TYR A 181 -0.94 9.41 -14.88
C TYR A 181 0.07 10.54 -15.03
N PHE A 182 -0.10 11.36 -16.05
CA PHE A 182 0.79 12.48 -16.31
C PHE A 182 0.24 13.78 -15.73
N LYS A 183 1.09 14.51 -15.01
CA LYS A 183 0.80 15.84 -14.46
C LYS A 183 1.81 16.85 -15.02
N LYS A 184 1.37 18.08 -15.32
CA LYS A 184 2.31 19.15 -15.73
C LYS A 184 3.37 19.36 -14.64
N CYS A 185 4.64 19.45 -15.04
CA CYS A 185 5.75 19.71 -14.13
C CYS A 185 5.62 21.07 -13.44
N TRP A 186 5.13 22.08 -14.17
CA TRP A 186 4.79 23.38 -13.63
C TRP A 186 3.29 23.64 -13.75
N PRO A 187 2.56 23.83 -12.63
CA PRO A 187 1.16 24.20 -12.69
C PRO A 187 0.99 25.60 -13.27
N GLU A 188 0.02 25.77 -14.15
CA GLU A 188 -0.36 27.11 -14.60
C GLU A 188 -0.85 27.94 -13.41
N PRO A 189 -0.60 29.27 -13.39
CA PRO A 189 -1.15 30.14 -12.36
C PRO A 189 -2.66 29.93 -12.28
N PRO A 190 -3.26 29.89 -11.08
CA PRO A 190 -4.70 29.78 -10.96
C PRO A 190 -5.34 30.94 -11.73
N VAL A 191 -6.21 30.62 -12.68
CA VAL A 191 -6.97 31.63 -13.42
C VAL A 191 -7.81 32.39 -12.38
N PRO A 192 -7.72 33.73 -12.29
CA PRO A 192 -8.55 34.49 -11.38
C PRO A 192 -10.01 34.11 -11.62
N ALA A 193 -10.75 33.81 -10.55
CA ALA A 193 -12.16 33.50 -10.66
C ALA A 193 -12.84 34.67 -11.40
N THR A 194 -13.27 34.43 -12.64
CA THR A 194 -14.10 35.41 -13.34
C THR A 194 -15.37 35.60 -12.52
N PRO A 195 -15.86 36.83 -12.30
CA PRO A 195 -17.04 37.11 -11.47
C PRO A 195 -18.36 36.47 -11.91
N GLN A 196 -18.36 35.51 -12.84
CA GLN A 196 -19.54 34.89 -13.42
C GLN A 196 -19.72 33.40 -13.08
N SER A 197 -18.85 32.76 -12.29
CA SER A 197 -19.08 31.36 -11.86
C SER A 197 -19.95 31.21 -10.61
N LYS A 198 -20.61 32.28 -10.14
CA LYS A 198 -21.76 32.15 -9.24
C LYS A 198 -23.04 32.04 -10.05
N SER A 199 -23.27 30.87 -10.61
CA SER A 199 -24.60 30.26 -10.68
C SER A 199 -24.50 28.95 -11.45
N CYS A 200 -24.67 27.85 -10.73
CA CYS A 200 -25.67 26.86 -11.07
C CYS A 200 -26.03 26.08 -9.79
N PRO A 201 -27.29 25.62 -9.71
CA PRO A 201 -28.07 25.39 -8.48
C PRO A 201 -27.56 24.24 -7.59
#